data_AF-A0AAD7AM73-F1
#
_entry.id   AF-A0AAD7AM73-F1
#
_cell.length_a   1.000
_cell.length_b   1.000
_cell.length_c   1.000
_cell.angle_alpha   90.00
_cell.angle_beta   90.00
_cell.angle_gamma   90.00
#
_symmetry.space_group_name_H-M   'P 1'
#
loop_
_entity.id
_entity.type
_entity.pdbx_description
1 polymer ?
#
loop_
_entity_poly.entity_id
_entity_poly.type
_entity_poly.pdbx_seq_one_letter_code
_entity_poly.pdbx_strand_id
1 'polypeptide(L)'
;MQKLGLLLLQDNHPTQKTCKPPKKKKKTKVSQYHLKRDQIPDEQKGTKAARFLHGYILFGLVRADVQPPVTVPATVTAFEEHWEPSFVEKLRQTLRTATTSDSGASKMVLQLRADAAKEAARGSKIAKDILEVKETHLLSAFSLVLAAGLEHWRPDLLGAPDSLYNQVHETVFLESFRKVAGNFSYVFLAPTVSGINKPTLIIDISRSFLFSYMKLKYRVEAKEPGKLAENRDNNNNSKRWGRLAEKRTAFFLQDKQPDRVVALVRDACRNSDDESGSDGDHNKVYFVNKKSICSVSAATFVHKVEKRRVKTERRIKGAQRANVFERTQIIPVDPLESDLSVQMPEKVPIDFFDPVEFNGLLAKTRFRYAQYGVALPLTMNKEMFMLKYGNDVLKLYNIPTEEEMNKEGNSGWSDDDEPIHIPEDVPMDQDL
;
A
#
# COMPACT_ATOMS: atom_id res chain seq x y z
N MET A 1 -11.71 24.78 51.32
CA MET A 1 -10.63 25.23 50.40
C MET A 1 -10.40 24.15 49.35
N GLN A 2 -11.17 24.19 48.27
CA GLN A 2 -10.99 23.33 47.09
C GLN A 2 -10.06 24.05 46.11
N LYS A 3 -8.92 23.43 45.75
CA LYS A 3 -8.07 23.92 44.67
C LYS A 3 -8.60 23.36 43.34
N LEU A 4 -9.14 24.26 42.53
CA LEU A 4 -9.39 24.09 41.10
C LEU A 4 -8.06 23.80 40.38
N GLY A 5 -7.97 22.62 39.77
CA GLY A 5 -6.94 22.30 38.77
C GLY A 5 -7.53 22.47 37.38
N LEU A 6 -7.17 23.58 36.73
CA LEU A 6 -7.51 23.90 35.35
C LEU A 6 -6.75 22.91 34.44
N LEU A 7 -7.47 21.95 33.84
CA LEU A 7 -6.91 21.05 32.83
C LEU A 7 -6.89 21.81 31.49
N LEU A 8 -5.69 22.22 31.06
CA LEU A 8 -5.43 22.70 29.71
C LEU A 8 -5.70 21.55 28.73
N LEU A 9 -6.80 21.64 28.00
CA LEU A 9 -7.02 20.91 26.76
C LEU A 9 -5.95 21.37 25.76
N GLN A 10 -4.98 20.50 25.49
CA GLN A 10 -4.12 20.65 24.34
C GLN A 10 -4.95 20.30 23.09
N ASP A 11 -5.22 21.30 22.27
CA ASP A 11 -5.77 21.16 20.93
C ASP A 11 -4.79 20.37 20.05
N ASN A 12 -4.94 19.04 20.05
CA ASN A 12 -4.32 18.17 19.06
C ASN A 12 -5.13 18.29 17.76
N HIS A 13 -4.78 19.27 16.92
CA HIS A 13 -5.22 19.28 15.54
C HIS A 13 -4.65 18.04 14.81
N PRO A 14 -5.50 17.16 14.25
CA PRO A 14 -5.03 16.02 13.47
C PRO A 14 -4.37 16.51 12.18
N THR A 15 -3.12 16.09 11.95
CA THR A 15 -2.39 16.34 10.70
C THR A 15 -3.12 15.68 9.52
N GLN A 16 -3.61 16.53 8.62
CA GLN A 16 -4.39 16.19 7.42
C GLN A 16 -3.57 15.37 6.42
N LYS A 17 -4.18 14.33 5.83
CA LYS A 17 -3.48 13.27 5.08
C LYS A 17 -3.71 13.40 3.58
N THR A 18 -2.65 13.19 2.79
CA THR A 18 -2.62 13.47 1.35
C THR A 18 -2.53 12.21 0.49
N CYS A 19 -3.36 12.13 -0.55
CA CYS A 19 -3.35 11.07 -1.54
C CYS A 19 -2.43 11.42 -2.73
N LYS A 20 -1.10 11.30 -2.60
CA LYS A 20 -0.07 11.88 -3.51
C LYS A 20 -0.36 11.70 -5.03
N PRO A 21 -0.18 12.73 -5.88
CA PRO A 21 -0.25 12.56 -7.33
C PRO A 21 1.05 11.90 -7.81
N PRO A 22 1.11 11.31 -9.03
CA PRO A 22 2.38 10.89 -9.61
C PRO A 22 3.21 12.13 -9.95
N LYS A 23 3.94 12.67 -8.97
CA LYS A 23 4.94 13.72 -9.19
C LYS A 23 6.03 13.13 -10.08
N LYS A 24 6.53 13.91 -11.05
CA LYS A 24 7.74 13.56 -11.84
C LYS A 24 8.79 13.05 -10.86
N LYS A 25 9.21 11.79 -11.01
CA LYS A 25 10.15 11.11 -10.10
C LYS A 25 11.41 11.97 -9.95
N LYS A 26 11.52 12.78 -8.89
CA LYS A 26 12.83 13.17 -8.37
C LYS A 26 13.52 11.83 -8.09
N LYS A 27 14.67 11.58 -8.70
CA LYS A 27 15.43 10.34 -8.51
C LYS A 27 15.81 10.24 -7.03
N THR A 28 14.94 9.67 -6.21
CA THR A 28 15.29 9.24 -4.86
C THR A 28 16.51 8.35 -5.03
N LYS A 29 17.52 8.48 -4.18
CA LYS A 29 18.62 7.51 -4.14
C LYS A 29 18.02 6.17 -3.72
N VAL A 30 17.54 5.43 -4.71
CA VAL A 30 17.08 4.05 -4.58
C VAL A 30 18.25 3.29 -3.98
N SER A 31 17.99 2.50 -2.92
CA SER A 31 19.02 1.67 -2.29
C SER A 31 19.77 0.91 -3.37
N GLN A 32 21.11 0.85 -3.29
CA GLN A 32 21.92 0.16 -4.30
C GLN A 32 21.52 -1.32 -4.47
N TYR A 33 20.89 -1.90 -3.45
CA TYR A 33 20.40 -3.28 -3.45
C TYR A 33 18.95 -3.42 -3.92
N HIS A 34 18.24 -2.32 -4.17
CA HIS A 34 16.84 -2.39 -4.60
C HIS A 34 16.76 -2.87 -6.04
N LEU A 35 16.16 -4.05 -6.21
CA LEU A 35 15.82 -4.57 -7.52
C LEU A 35 14.52 -3.94 -8.03
N LYS A 36 14.63 -3.26 -9.16
CA LYS A 36 13.48 -2.73 -9.89
C LYS A 36 12.67 -3.86 -10.52
N ARG A 37 11.41 -3.56 -10.84
CA ARG A 37 10.47 -4.53 -11.41
C ARG A 37 10.94 -5.10 -12.76
N ASP A 38 11.54 -4.27 -13.60
CA ASP A 38 12.08 -4.60 -14.92
C ASP A 38 13.37 -5.45 -14.87
N GLN A 39 14.05 -5.49 -13.72
CA GLN A 39 15.27 -6.27 -13.53
C GLN A 39 15.00 -7.74 -13.17
N ILE A 40 13.74 -8.08 -12.86
CA ILE A 40 13.34 -9.46 -12.54
C ILE A 40 12.53 -9.96 -13.74
N PRO A 41 13.05 -10.95 -14.50
CA PRO A 41 12.31 -11.54 -15.60
C PRO A 41 10.94 -12.04 -15.14
N ASP A 42 9.95 -11.97 -16.03
CA ASP A 42 8.57 -12.34 -15.68
C ASP A 42 8.47 -13.79 -15.20
N GLU A 43 9.26 -14.70 -15.78
CA GLU A 43 9.35 -16.09 -15.33
C GLU A 43 9.96 -16.26 -13.93
N GLN A 44 10.60 -15.23 -13.36
CA GLN A 44 11.22 -15.26 -12.03
C GLN A 44 10.35 -14.63 -10.94
N LYS A 45 9.14 -14.16 -11.24
CA LYS A 45 8.22 -13.59 -10.24
C LYS A 45 7.90 -14.57 -9.13
N GLY A 46 7.61 -15.83 -9.48
CA GLY A 46 7.36 -16.90 -8.50
C GLY A 46 8.57 -17.19 -7.61
N THR A 47 9.79 -17.16 -8.18
CA THR A 47 11.04 -17.31 -7.43
C THR A 47 11.22 -16.16 -6.42
N LYS A 48 10.92 -14.92 -6.83
CA LYS A 48 10.98 -13.74 -5.95
C LYS A 48 10.00 -13.89 -4.78
N ALA A 49 8.74 -14.25 -5.07
CA ALA A 49 7.70 -14.49 -4.06
C ALA A 49 8.14 -15.57 -3.06
N ALA A 50 8.58 -16.74 -3.54
CA ALA A 50 9.04 -17.83 -2.69
C ALA A 50 10.18 -17.42 -1.76
N ARG A 51 11.12 -16.59 -2.22
CA ARG A 51 12.22 -16.09 -1.37
C ARG A 51 11.79 -15.07 -0.35
N PHE A 52 10.90 -14.16 -0.72
CA PHE A 52 10.40 -13.19 0.24
C PHE A 52 9.63 -13.93 1.35
N LEU A 53 8.77 -14.90 0.99
CA LEU A 53 8.11 -15.77 1.96
C LEU A 53 9.12 -16.51 2.85
N HIS A 54 10.18 -17.06 2.25
CA HIS A 54 11.24 -17.71 3.04
C HIS A 54 11.92 -16.75 4.03
N GLY A 55 12.16 -15.50 3.64
CA GLY A 55 12.67 -14.48 4.54
C GLY A 55 11.71 -14.14 5.67
N TYR A 56 10.41 -14.03 5.38
CA TYR A 56 9.38 -13.88 6.41
C TYR A 56 9.36 -15.06 7.39
N ILE A 57 9.49 -16.29 6.90
CA ILE A 57 9.61 -17.50 7.72
C ILE A 57 10.82 -17.40 8.65
N LEU A 58 12.02 -17.11 8.12
CA LEU A 58 13.24 -17.04 8.92
C LEU A 58 13.20 -15.91 9.95
N PHE A 59 12.61 -14.76 9.62
CA PHE A 59 12.40 -13.68 10.58
C PHE A 59 11.33 -13.99 11.65
N GLY A 60 10.47 -14.98 11.42
CA GLY A 60 9.29 -15.24 12.26
C GLY A 60 8.16 -14.23 12.05
N LEU A 61 8.11 -13.55 10.90
CA LEU A 61 7.14 -12.50 10.60
C LEU A 61 5.94 -13.04 9.81
N VAL A 62 4.75 -12.97 10.41
CA VAL A 62 3.49 -13.48 9.80
C VAL A 62 2.67 -12.41 9.08
N ARG A 63 3.19 -11.18 9.03
CA ARG A 63 2.54 -9.99 8.46
C ARG A 63 3.53 -9.08 7.74
N ALA A 64 3.03 -8.36 6.75
CA ALA A 64 3.83 -7.40 5.99
C ALA A 64 4.04 -6.08 6.75
N ASP A 65 3.09 -5.66 7.58
CA ASP A 65 3.10 -4.35 8.25
C ASP A 65 3.73 -4.39 9.65
N VAL A 66 4.59 -5.39 9.91
CA VAL A 66 5.30 -5.54 11.18
C VAL A 66 6.76 -5.16 10.97
N GLN A 67 7.30 -4.42 11.93
CA GLN A 67 8.72 -4.08 11.96
C GLN A 67 9.56 -5.35 12.11
N PRO A 68 10.61 -5.54 11.29
CA PRO A 68 11.53 -6.65 11.52
C PRO A 68 12.29 -6.44 12.85
N PRO A 69 12.58 -7.54 13.58
CA PRO A 69 13.34 -7.47 14.83
C PRO A 69 14.75 -6.91 14.59
N VAL A 70 15.23 -6.11 15.54
CA VAL A 70 16.53 -5.43 15.46
C VAL A 70 17.61 -6.25 16.13
N THR A 71 18.79 -6.26 15.51
CA THR A 71 20.00 -6.82 16.10
C THR A 71 20.70 -5.77 16.95
N VAL A 72 21.07 -6.15 18.18
CA VAL A 72 21.82 -5.26 19.07
C VAL A 72 23.27 -5.15 18.55
N PRO A 73 23.83 -3.95 18.39
CA PRO A 73 25.20 -3.79 17.86
C PRO A 73 26.26 -4.60 18.62
N ALA A 74 26.13 -4.72 19.95
CA ALA A 74 27.02 -5.52 20.78
C ALA A 74 27.05 -7.01 20.38
N THR A 75 25.92 -7.56 19.93
CA THR A 75 25.84 -8.95 19.43
C THR A 75 26.60 -9.10 18.13
N VAL A 76 26.54 -8.11 17.24
CA VAL A 76 27.28 -8.11 15.97
C VAL A 76 28.77 -8.07 16.26
N THR A 77 29.23 -7.14 17.10
CA THR A 77 30.65 -7.02 17.47
C THR A 77 31.17 -8.29 18.13
N ALA A 78 30.47 -8.84 19.12
CA ALA A 78 30.89 -10.07 19.80
C ALA A 78 30.95 -11.27 18.83
N PHE A 79 30.06 -11.33 17.84
CA PHE A 79 30.10 -12.37 16.82
C PHE A 79 31.33 -12.22 15.90
N GLU A 80 31.61 -11.00 15.45
CA GLU A 80 32.74 -10.73 14.55
C GLU A 80 34.11 -10.86 15.25
N GLU A 81 34.17 -10.65 16.56
CA GLU A 81 35.37 -10.94 17.37
C GLU A 81 35.61 -12.46 17.54
N HIS A 82 34.54 -13.26 17.53
CA HIS A 82 34.63 -14.70 17.78
C HIS A 82 34.97 -15.50 16.52
N TRP A 83 34.58 -15.01 15.34
CA TRP A 83 34.68 -15.76 14.09
C TRP A 83 35.57 -15.07 13.05
N GLU A 84 36.43 -15.85 12.40
CA GLU A 84 37.26 -15.39 11.29
C GLU A 84 36.49 -15.38 9.95
N PRO A 85 36.84 -14.53 8.96
CA PRO A 85 36.17 -14.51 7.66
C PRO A 85 36.10 -15.85 6.92
N SER A 86 37.11 -16.72 7.11
CA SER A 86 37.13 -18.07 6.54
C SER A 86 36.00 -18.98 7.07
N PHE A 87 35.33 -18.59 8.15
CA PHE A 87 34.19 -19.29 8.73
C PHE A 87 33.03 -19.43 7.75
N VAL A 88 32.76 -18.42 6.91
CA VAL A 88 31.62 -18.44 5.98
C VAL A 88 31.67 -19.62 5.00
N GLU A 89 32.87 -19.96 4.51
CA GLU A 89 33.03 -21.09 3.59
C GLU A 89 32.82 -22.43 4.31
N LYS A 90 33.38 -22.58 5.52
CA LYS A 90 33.19 -23.76 6.37
C LYS A 90 31.73 -23.94 6.75
N LEU A 91 31.06 -22.83 7.10
CA LEU A 91 29.64 -22.81 7.41
C LEU A 91 28.82 -23.30 6.21
N ARG A 92 29.09 -22.79 5.01
CA ARG A 92 28.36 -23.21 3.80
C ARG A 92 28.45 -24.72 3.58
N GLN A 93 29.64 -25.31 3.77
CA GLN A 93 29.83 -26.76 3.66
C GLN A 93 29.05 -27.51 4.73
N THR A 94 29.10 -27.02 5.98
CA THR A 94 28.39 -27.60 7.13
C THR A 94 26.88 -27.60 6.92
N LEU A 95 26.30 -26.49 6.43
CA LEU A 95 24.86 -26.37 6.19
C LEU A 95 24.37 -27.29 5.08
N ARG A 96 25.20 -27.59 4.08
CA ARG A 96 24.86 -28.53 3.00
C ARG A 96 24.77 -29.97 3.49
N THR A 97 25.60 -30.35 4.47
CA THR A 97 25.64 -31.71 5.01
C THR A 97 24.78 -31.89 6.26
N ALA A 98 24.32 -30.80 6.88
CA ALA A 98 23.52 -30.83 8.10
C ALA A 98 22.22 -31.65 7.94
N THR A 99 21.98 -32.56 8.87
CA THR A 99 20.74 -33.32 9.02
C THR A 99 19.75 -32.57 9.92
N THR A 100 18.46 -32.76 9.66
CA THR A 100 17.39 -31.97 10.28
C THR A 100 16.78 -32.71 11.47
N SER A 101 17.39 -32.61 12.64
CA SER A 101 16.75 -33.00 13.90
C SER A 101 17.24 -32.13 15.04
N ASP A 102 16.58 -30.99 15.26
CA ASP A 102 16.84 -30.13 16.40
C ASP A 102 15.54 -29.82 17.15
N SER A 103 15.52 -30.13 18.45
CA SER A 103 14.40 -29.81 19.33
C SER A 103 14.10 -28.30 19.43
N GLY A 104 15.13 -27.45 19.26
CA GLY A 104 14.99 -26.00 19.21
C GLY A 104 14.24 -25.53 17.96
N ALA A 105 14.45 -26.20 16.81
CA ALA A 105 13.75 -25.89 15.58
C ALA A 105 12.24 -26.16 15.73
N SER A 106 11.86 -27.22 16.43
CA SER A 106 10.45 -27.54 16.71
C SER A 106 9.75 -26.42 17.50
N LYS A 107 10.43 -25.82 18.49
CA LYS A 107 9.87 -24.68 19.25
C LYS A 107 9.62 -23.47 18.35
N MET A 108 10.55 -23.15 17.45
CA MET A 108 10.39 -22.04 16.50
C MET A 108 9.23 -22.27 15.54
N VAL A 109 9.09 -23.51 15.03
CA VAL A 109 8.01 -23.89 14.12
C VAL A 109 6.65 -23.80 14.81
N LEU A 110 6.53 -24.31 16.04
CA LEU A 110 5.29 -24.24 16.82
C LEU A 110 4.84 -22.79 17.04
N GLN A 111 5.77 -21.91 17.42
CA GLN A 111 5.48 -20.49 17.60
C GLN A 111 5.03 -19.84 16.29
N LEU A 112 5.78 -20.05 15.20
CA LEU A 112 5.45 -19.51 13.88
C LEU A 112 4.06 -19.95 13.41
N ARG A 113 3.71 -21.23 13.60
CA ARG A 113 2.41 -21.78 13.22
C ARG A 113 1.27 -21.19 14.04
N ALA A 114 1.46 -21.04 15.35
CA ALA A 114 0.45 -20.44 16.22
C ALA A 114 0.16 -18.99 15.80
N ASP A 115 1.21 -18.20 15.57
CA ASP A 115 1.09 -16.80 15.13
C ASP A 115 0.49 -16.71 13.72
N ALA A 116 0.88 -17.60 12.81
CA ALA A 116 0.35 -17.66 11.46
C ALA A 116 -1.14 -18.04 11.46
N ALA A 117 -1.57 -19.01 12.27
CA ALA A 117 -2.99 -19.38 12.39
C ALA A 117 -3.84 -18.19 12.84
N LYS A 118 -3.37 -17.45 13.85
CA LYS A 118 -4.05 -16.26 14.38
C LYS A 118 -4.18 -15.16 13.33
N GLU A 119 -3.11 -14.85 12.59
CA GLU A 119 -3.14 -13.78 11.59
C GLU A 119 -3.77 -14.20 10.26
N ALA A 120 -3.77 -15.50 9.93
CA ALA A 120 -4.50 -16.03 8.78
C ALA A 120 -6.02 -15.90 8.97
N ALA A 121 -6.52 -16.11 10.20
CA ALA A 121 -7.91 -15.85 10.57
C ALA A 121 -8.29 -14.37 10.41
N ARG A 122 -7.31 -13.46 10.55
CA ARG A 122 -7.46 -12.01 10.29
C ARG A 122 -7.26 -11.62 8.82
N GLY A 123 -7.02 -12.60 7.94
CA GLY A 123 -6.89 -12.40 6.50
C GLY A 123 -5.47 -12.09 6.01
N SER A 124 -4.42 -12.24 6.84
CA SER A 124 -3.03 -12.09 6.38
C SER A 124 -2.70 -13.13 5.32
N LYS A 125 -2.26 -12.69 4.14
CA LYS A 125 -1.85 -13.57 3.05
C LYS A 125 -0.52 -14.28 3.37
N ILE A 126 0.48 -13.57 3.88
CA ILE A 126 1.76 -14.15 4.33
C ILE A 126 1.51 -15.28 5.33
N ALA A 127 0.60 -15.07 6.29
CA ALA A 127 0.28 -16.09 7.28
C ALA A 127 -0.35 -17.34 6.63
N LYS A 128 -1.26 -17.18 5.66
CA LYS A 128 -1.83 -18.29 4.90
C LYS A 128 -0.76 -19.04 4.10
N ASP A 129 0.12 -18.32 3.42
CA ASP A 129 1.21 -18.90 2.63
C ASP A 129 2.20 -19.67 3.52
N ILE A 130 2.51 -19.17 4.73
CA ILE A 130 3.32 -19.89 5.73
C ILE A 130 2.62 -21.20 6.13
N LEU A 131 1.28 -21.19 6.26
CA LEU A 131 0.55 -22.39 6.64
C LEU A 131 0.55 -23.47 5.55
N GLU A 132 0.71 -23.09 4.27
CA GLU A 132 0.82 -24.03 3.15
C GLU A 132 2.17 -24.78 3.12
N VAL A 133 3.23 -24.20 3.66
CA VAL A 133 4.56 -24.84 3.72
C VAL A 133 4.51 -26.00 4.70
N LYS A 134 4.90 -27.22 4.33
CA LYS A 134 4.86 -28.38 5.26
C LYS A 134 5.77 -28.18 6.46
N GLU A 135 5.34 -28.70 7.62
CA GLU A 135 6.09 -28.60 8.88
C GLU A 135 7.53 -29.13 8.78
N THR A 136 7.74 -30.25 8.11
CA THR A 136 9.07 -30.85 7.88
C THR A 136 10.03 -29.89 7.17
N HIS A 137 9.52 -29.02 6.30
CA HIS A 137 10.32 -28.04 5.60
C HIS A 137 10.63 -26.82 6.46
N LEU A 138 9.69 -26.39 7.31
CA LEU A 138 9.94 -25.34 8.29
C LEU A 138 10.99 -25.80 9.32
N LEU A 139 10.89 -27.03 9.80
CA LEU A 139 11.89 -27.68 10.66
C LEU A 139 13.27 -27.68 9.99
N SER A 140 13.32 -28.01 8.70
CA SER A 140 14.58 -27.96 7.95
C SER A 140 15.17 -26.56 7.84
N ALA A 141 14.36 -25.52 7.70
CA ALA A 141 14.84 -24.14 7.63
C ALA A 141 15.43 -23.70 8.97
N PHE A 142 14.69 -23.88 10.07
CA PHE A 142 15.15 -23.47 11.40
C PHE A 142 16.29 -24.34 11.94
N SER A 143 16.36 -25.63 11.58
CA SER A 143 17.51 -26.47 11.92
C SER A 143 18.82 -25.92 11.32
N LEU A 144 18.76 -25.32 10.12
CA LEU A 144 19.94 -24.70 9.51
C LEU A 144 20.33 -23.37 10.17
N VAL A 145 19.36 -22.62 10.71
CA VAL A 145 19.64 -21.43 11.53
C VAL A 145 20.43 -21.85 12.79
N LEU A 146 19.95 -22.88 13.48
CA LEU A 146 20.61 -23.40 14.69
C LEU A 146 21.97 -24.04 14.38
N ALA A 147 22.09 -24.79 13.28
CA ALA A 147 23.36 -25.38 12.84
C ALA A 147 24.40 -24.31 12.46
N ALA A 148 23.98 -23.08 12.15
CA ALA A 148 24.89 -21.96 11.94
C ALA A 148 25.37 -21.30 13.25
N GLY A 149 24.94 -21.82 14.41
CA GLY A 149 25.21 -21.22 15.72
C GLY A 149 24.36 -19.98 16.01
N LEU A 150 23.30 -19.76 15.26
CA LEU A 150 22.41 -18.61 15.46
C LEU A 150 21.20 -19.03 16.30
N GLU A 151 20.93 -18.31 17.38
CA GLU A 151 19.70 -18.51 18.16
C GLU A 151 18.47 -18.06 17.37
N HIS A 152 18.60 -17.00 16.58
CA HIS A 152 17.54 -16.45 15.73
C HIS A 152 18.17 -15.90 14.46
N TRP A 153 17.45 -15.97 13.33
CA TRP A 153 17.88 -15.32 12.10
C TRP A 153 17.52 -13.83 12.14
N ARG A 154 18.48 -13.00 12.58
CA ARG A 154 18.34 -11.54 12.76
C ARG A 154 19.53 -10.83 12.12
N PRO A 155 19.51 -10.62 10.78
CA PRO A 155 20.57 -9.89 10.09
C PRO A 155 20.62 -8.43 10.56
N ASP A 156 21.81 -7.83 10.55
CA ASP A 156 21.98 -6.42 10.84
C ASP A 156 21.57 -5.58 9.62
N LEU A 157 20.32 -5.09 9.66
CA LEU A 157 19.74 -4.27 8.60
C LEU A 157 20.38 -2.87 8.49
N LEU A 158 20.99 -2.38 9.57
CA LEU A 158 21.54 -1.02 9.63
C LEU A 158 23.01 -0.97 9.24
N GLY A 159 23.79 -1.98 9.60
CA GLY A 159 25.21 -2.08 9.31
C GLY A 159 25.56 -2.42 7.86
N ALA A 160 26.81 -2.83 7.68
CA ALA A 160 27.39 -3.14 6.37
C ALA A 160 26.83 -4.47 5.82
N PRO A 161 26.31 -4.51 4.59
CA PRO A 161 25.79 -5.73 3.98
C PRO A 161 26.85 -6.83 3.82
N ASP A 162 28.10 -6.44 3.61
CA ASP A 162 29.23 -7.35 3.46
C ASP A 162 29.99 -7.59 4.79
N SER A 163 29.42 -7.20 5.94
CA SER A 163 29.94 -7.58 7.26
C SER A 163 29.94 -9.10 7.43
N LEU A 164 30.83 -9.65 8.27
CA LEU A 164 30.92 -11.10 8.47
C LEU A 164 29.59 -11.64 9.03
N TYR A 165 29.01 -10.91 9.97
CA TYR A 165 27.70 -11.24 10.55
C TYR A 165 26.60 -11.35 9.48
N ASN A 166 26.52 -10.38 8.55
CA ASN A 166 25.52 -10.41 7.49
C ASN A 166 25.83 -11.45 6.41
N GLN A 167 27.09 -11.74 6.12
CA GLN A 167 27.47 -12.83 5.20
C GLN A 167 27.04 -14.21 5.73
N VAL A 168 27.12 -14.42 7.06
CA VAL A 168 26.60 -15.63 7.72
C VAL A 168 25.09 -15.73 7.55
N HIS A 169 24.35 -14.64 7.81
CA HIS A 169 22.89 -14.61 7.65
C HIS A 169 22.45 -14.82 6.20
N GLU A 170 23.16 -14.21 5.23
CA GLU A 170 22.93 -14.42 3.81
C GLU A 170 23.19 -15.89 3.46
N THR A 171 24.29 -16.49 3.92
CA THR A 171 24.61 -17.91 3.67
C THR A 171 23.54 -18.85 4.22
N VAL A 172 23.07 -18.62 5.46
CA VAL A 172 21.97 -19.38 6.06
C VAL A 172 20.72 -19.28 5.20
N PHE A 173 20.30 -18.06 4.84
CA PHE A 173 19.13 -17.82 3.99
C PHE A 173 19.23 -18.57 2.65
N LEU A 174 20.39 -18.51 2.00
CA LEU A 174 20.60 -19.11 0.68
C LEU A 174 20.51 -20.64 0.74
N GLU A 175 21.21 -21.26 1.69
CA GLU A 175 21.28 -22.72 1.80
C GLU A 175 19.95 -23.29 2.35
N SER A 176 19.28 -22.62 3.29
CA SER A 176 17.94 -23.01 3.73
C SER A 176 16.90 -22.85 2.64
N PHE A 177 16.97 -21.77 1.84
CA PHE A 177 16.06 -21.60 0.71
C PHE A 177 16.23 -22.72 -0.31
N ARG A 178 17.48 -23.03 -0.70
CA ARG A 178 17.75 -24.12 -1.65
C ARG A 178 17.24 -25.46 -1.15
N LYS A 179 17.48 -25.78 0.12
CA LYS A 179 17.03 -27.05 0.72
C LYS A 179 15.51 -27.15 0.77
N VAL A 180 14.83 -26.07 1.13
CA VAL A 180 13.36 -26.05 1.21
C VAL A 180 12.72 -26.01 -0.19
N ALA A 181 13.13 -25.05 -1.03
CA ALA A 181 12.58 -24.90 -2.37
C ALA A 181 12.87 -26.11 -3.28
N GLY A 182 14.06 -26.72 -3.15
CA GLY A 182 14.42 -27.95 -3.86
C GLY A 182 13.56 -29.16 -3.48
N ASN A 183 12.94 -29.14 -2.29
CA ASN A 183 11.96 -30.12 -1.85
C ASN A 183 10.51 -29.70 -2.17
N PHE A 184 10.32 -28.80 -3.15
CA PHE A 184 9.01 -28.40 -3.69
C PHE A 184 8.07 -27.72 -2.68
N SER A 185 8.60 -27.19 -1.57
CA SER A 185 7.77 -26.62 -0.50
C SER A 185 7.07 -25.32 -0.87
N TYR A 186 7.50 -24.67 -1.97
CA TYR A 186 6.94 -23.43 -2.47
C TYR A 186 6.25 -23.58 -3.83
N VAL A 187 5.85 -24.80 -4.24
CA VAL A 187 5.26 -25.03 -5.57
C VAL A 187 4.02 -24.15 -5.84
N PHE A 188 3.26 -23.82 -4.80
CA PHE A 188 2.11 -22.91 -4.90
C PHE A 188 2.46 -21.47 -5.33
N LEU A 189 3.73 -21.08 -5.20
CA LEU A 189 4.26 -19.79 -5.69
C LEU A 189 4.95 -19.92 -7.05
N ALA A 190 4.97 -21.11 -7.66
CA ALA A 190 5.59 -21.40 -8.95
C ALA A 190 7.05 -20.89 -9.11
N PRO A 191 7.98 -21.17 -8.18
CA PRO A 191 9.40 -20.85 -8.36
C PRO A 191 9.99 -21.66 -9.52
N THR A 192 10.88 -21.06 -10.30
CA THR A 192 11.56 -21.77 -11.38
C THR A 192 12.79 -22.51 -10.86
N VAL A 193 13.08 -23.67 -11.45
CA VAL A 193 14.29 -24.45 -11.12
C VAL A 193 15.57 -23.64 -11.36
N SER A 194 15.61 -22.88 -12.45
CA SER A 194 16.72 -21.95 -12.74
C SER A 194 16.83 -20.86 -11.67
N GLY A 195 15.69 -20.34 -11.22
CA GLY A 195 15.63 -19.39 -10.11
C GLY A 195 16.17 -19.96 -8.81
N ILE A 196 15.86 -21.20 -8.46
CA ILE A 196 16.34 -21.85 -7.23
C ILE A 196 17.86 -22.03 -7.22
N ASN A 197 18.47 -22.26 -8.39
CA ASN A 197 19.88 -22.64 -8.49
C ASN A 197 20.83 -21.53 -8.99
N LYS A 198 20.33 -20.45 -9.61
CA LYS A 198 21.17 -19.39 -10.21
C LYS A 198 21.76 -18.44 -9.15
N PRO A 199 23.06 -18.57 -8.77
CA PRO A 199 23.64 -17.91 -7.58
C PRO A 199 23.50 -16.39 -7.58
N THR A 200 23.77 -15.72 -8.71
CA THR A 200 23.73 -14.25 -8.81
C THR A 200 22.34 -13.69 -8.54
N LEU A 201 21.32 -14.27 -9.19
CA LEU A 201 19.92 -13.89 -8.95
C LEU A 201 19.48 -14.20 -7.52
N ILE A 202 20.06 -15.19 -6.84
CA ILE A 202 19.78 -15.46 -5.42
C ILE A 202 20.25 -14.33 -4.54
N ILE A 203 21.53 -13.99 -4.67
CA ILE A 203 22.16 -12.94 -3.88
C ILE A 203 21.44 -11.60 -4.10
N ASP A 204 21.16 -11.23 -5.35
CA ASP A 204 20.51 -9.95 -5.67
C ASP A 204 19.10 -9.84 -5.03
N ILE A 205 18.29 -10.89 -5.13
CA ILE A 205 16.93 -10.89 -4.55
C ILE A 205 17.00 -10.89 -3.02
N SER A 206 17.94 -11.64 -2.42
CA SER A 206 18.15 -11.67 -0.97
C SER A 206 18.59 -10.30 -0.44
N ARG A 207 19.56 -9.65 -1.10
CA ARG A 207 20.03 -8.32 -0.72
C ARG A 207 18.97 -7.25 -0.92
N SER A 208 18.16 -7.36 -1.97
CA SER A 208 16.98 -6.50 -2.17
C SER A 208 15.96 -6.66 -1.05
N PHE A 209 15.67 -7.90 -0.65
CA PHE A 209 14.77 -8.18 0.46
C PHE A 209 15.30 -7.59 1.79
N LEU A 210 16.56 -7.81 2.13
CA LEU A 210 17.15 -7.35 3.40
C LEU A 210 17.43 -5.85 3.43
N PHE A 211 18.29 -5.38 2.53
CA PHE A 211 18.89 -4.04 2.58
C PHE A 211 18.14 -2.98 1.77
N SER A 212 17.06 -3.36 1.11
CA SER A 212 16.06 -2.41 0.60
C SER A 212 14.75 -2.55 1.36
N TYR A 213 14.07 -3.69 1.25
CA TYR A 213 12.69 -3.82 1.73
C TYR A 213 12.58 -3.84 3.25
N MET A 214 13.29 -4.74 3.94
CA MET A 214 13.24 -4.85 5.41
C MET A 214 13.89 -3.64 6.10
N LYS A 215 15.02 -3.14 5.58
CA LYS A 215 15.66 -1.92 6.08
C LYS A 215 14.73 -0.70 6.01
N LEU A 216 13.96 -0.55 4.93
CA LEU A 216 13.00 0.54 4.80
C LEU A 216 11.86 0.41 5.82
N LYS A 217 11.29 -0.79 5.97
CA LYS A 217 10.26 -1.02 6.98
C LYS A 217 10.73 -0.69 8.38
N TYR A 218 11.92 -1.16 8.73
CA TYR A 218 12.54 -0.84 10.00
C TYR A 218 12.60 0.67 10.25
N ARG A 219 13.11 1.43 9.27
CA ARG A 219 13.27 2.89 9.37
C ARG A 219 11.94 3.63 9.46
N VAL A 220 10.93 3.21 8.69
CA VAL A 220 9.61 3.84 8.70
C VAL A 220 8.97 3.66 10.08
N GLU A 221 8.95 2.44 10.61
CA GLU A 221 8.32 2.17 11.90
C GLU A 221 9.14 2.74 13.08
N ALA A 222 10.46 2.73 12.99
CA ALA A 222 11.34 3.32 14.02
C ALA A 222 11.16 4.85 14.12
N LYS A 223 10.82 5.51 13.01
CA LYS A 223 10.57 6.96 12.99
C LYS A 223 9.17 7.30 13.52
N GLU A 224 8.17 6.54 13.11
CA GLU A 224 6.77 6.78 13.45
C GLU A 224 6.07 5.42 13.66
N PRO A 225 5.93 4.97 14.92
CA PRO A 225 5.24 3.72 15.22
C PRO A 225 3.81 3.71 14.71
N GLY A 226 3.37 2.61 14.10
CA GLY A 226 2.07 2.46 13.45
C GLY A 226 2.04 2.91 11.98
N LYS A 227 3.12 3.51 11.46
CA LYS A 227 3.14 4.05 10.10
C LYS A 227 3.05 2.97 9.02
N LEU A 228 3.58 1.77 9.26
CA LEU A 228 3.43 0.66 8.32
C LEU A 228 1.98 0.18 8.21
N ALA A 229 1.27 0.05 9.33
CA ALA A 229 -0.14 -0.32 9.35
C ALA A 229 -0.99 0.75 8.67
N GLU A 230 -0.74 2.03 8.97
CA GLU A 230 -1.40 3.16 8.31
C GLU A 230 -1.17 3.15 6.78
N ASN A 231 0.07 2.97 6.34
CA ASN A 231 0.40 2.90 4.92
C ASN A 231 -0.30 1.75 4.20
N ARG A 232 -0.41 0.58 4.86
CA ARG A 232 -1.15 -0.57 4.33
C ARG A 232 -2.63 -0.23 4.17
N ASP A 233 -3.24 0.37 5.18
CA ASP A 233 -4.67 0.69 5.16
C ASP A 233 -4.98 1.77 4.12
N ASN A 234 -4.12 2.78 4.00
CA ASN A 234 -4.17 3.79 2.94
C ASN A 234 -4.06 3.18 1.55
N ASN A 235 -3.08 2.29 1.32
CA ASN A 235 -2.93 1.60 0.04
C ASN A 235 -4.16 0.75 -0.30
N ASN A 236 -4.74 0.06 0.69
CA ASN A 236 -5.97 -0.71 0.52
C ASN A 236 -7.18 0.18 0.19
N ASN A 237 -7.27 1.38 0.77
CA ASN A 237 -8.30 2.37 0.44
C ASN A 237 -8.09 2.89 -0.99
N SER A 238 -6.88 3.30 -1.36
CA SER A 238 -6.57 3.79 -2.71
C SER A 238 -6.85 2.74 -3.80
N LYS A 239 -6.47 1.48 -3.59
CA LYS A 239 -6.79 0.38 -4.52
C LYS A 239 -8.29 0.16 -4.65
N ARG A 240 -9.03 0.25 -3.54
CA ARG A 240 -10.50 0.13 -3.52
C ARG A 240 -11.15 1.25 -4.34
N TRP A 241 -10.74 2.49 -4.11
CA TRP A 241 -11.22 3.64 -4.87
C TRP A 241 -10.89 3.57 -6.35
N GLY A 242 -9.68 3.13 -6.71
CA GLY A 242 -9.29 2.89 -8.10
C GLY A 242 -10.22 1.90 -8.81
N ARG A 243 -10.47 0.74 -8.19
CA ARG A 243 -11.39 -0.27 -8.74
C ARG A 243 -12.82 0.24 -8.87
N LEU A 244 -13.28 1.05 -7.90
CA LEU A 244 -14.62 1.64 -7.96
C LEU A 244 -14.74 2.66 -9.08
N ALA A 245 -13.73 3.54 -9.24
CA ALA A 245 -13.66 4.51 -10.32
C ALA A 245 -13.60 3.82 -11.71
N GLU A 246 -12.82 2.74 -11.85
CA GLU A 246 -12.78 1.93 -13.07
C GLU A 246 -14.16 1.35 -13.42
N LYS A 247 -14.85 0.73 -12.45
CA LYS A 247 -16.20 0.17 -12.65
C LYS A 247 -17.21 1.24 -13.05
N ARG A 248 -17.18 2.41 -12.38
CA ARG A 248 -18.05 3.54 -12.73
C ARG A 248 -17.76 4.03 -14.14
N THR A 249 -16.50 4.25 -14.47
CA THR A 249 -16.08 4.69 -15.80
C THR A 249 -16.58 3.74 -16.88
N ALA A 250 -16.38 2.43 -16.69
CA ALA A 250 -16.85 1.40 -17.63
C ALA A 250 -18.38 1.46 -17.83
N PHE A 251 -19.14 1.59 -16.74
CA PHE A 251 -20.60 1.71 -16.81
C PHE A 251 -21.06 2.96 -17.58
N PHE A 252 -20.45 4.11 -17.33
CA PHE A 252 -20.82 5.37 -18.01
C PHE A 252 -20.46 5.35 -19.50
N LEU A 253 -19.32 4.73 -19.85
CA LEU A 253 -18.95 4.53 -21.26
C LEU A 253 -19.93 3.59 -21.96
N GLN A 254 -20.37 2.53 -21.29
CA GLN A 254 -21.39 1.61 -21.82
C GLN A 254 -22.74 2.30 -22.01
N ASP A 255 -23.13 3.18 -21.09
CA ASP A 255 -24.35 3.99 -21.15
C ASP A 255 -24.22 5.21 -22.10
N LYS A 256 -23.12 5.29 -22.86
CA LYS A 256 -22.81 6.34 -23.86
C LYS A 256 -22.90 7.75 -23.29
N GLN A 257 -22.49 7.92 -22.03
CA GLN A 257 -22.53 9.22 -21.39
C GLN A 257 -21.48 10.18 -21.99
N PRO A 258 -21.76 11.50 -22.03
CA PRO A 258 -20.80 12.47 -22.52
C PRO A 258 -19.49 12.44 -21.70
N ASP A 259 -18.35 12.67 -22.37
CA ASP A 259 -17.02 12.62 -21.72
C ASP A 259 -16.91 13.53 -20.49
N ARG A 260 -17.55 14.70 -20.51
CA ARG A 260 -17.60 15.63 -19.37
C ARG A 260 -18.24 15.00 -18.13
N VAL A 261 -19.21 14.09 -18.32
CA VAL A 261 -19.85 13.38 -17.22
C VAL A 261 -19.01 12.18 -16.80
N VAL A 262 -18.43 11.44 -17.77
CA VAL A 262 -17.49 10.36 -17.46
C VAL A 262 -16.33 10.89 -16.62
N ALA A 263 -15.87 12.11 -16.88
CA ALA A 263 -14.85 12.77 -16.09
C ALA A 263 -15.25 12.86 -14.60
N LEU A 264 -16.50 13.12 -14.23
CA LEU A 264 -16.89 13.21 -12.81
C LEU A 264 -16.57 11.95 -12.01
N VAL A 265 -16.61 10.77 -12.64
CA VAL A 265 -16.43 9.47 -11.96
C VAL A 265 -15.09 8.79 -12.25
N ARG A 266 -14.28 9.36 -13.15
CA ARG A 266 -13.10 8.69 -13.71
C ARG A 266 -11.95 8.52 -12.72
N ASP A 267 -11.72 9.50 -11.85
CA ASP A 267 -10.55 9.44 -10.97
C ASP A 267 -10.92 9.15 -9.52
N ALA A 268 -10.12 8.27 -8.93
CA ALA A 268 -10.30 7.72 -7.59
C ALA A 268 -10.32 8.81 -6.51
N CYS A 269 -9.56 9.90 -6.73
CA CYS A 269 -9.54 11.05 -5.82
C CYS A 269 -10.84 11.87 -5.87
N ARG A 270 -11.83 11.52 -6.70
CA ARG A 270 -13.11 12.23 -6.83
C ARG A 270 -14.19 11.71 -5.90
N ASN A 271 -14.08 10.47 -5.43
CA ASN A 271 -15.13 9.79 -4.67
C ASN A 271 -14.56 9.21 -3.36
N SER A 272 -15.16 9.56 -2.23
CA SER A 272 -14.84 9.06 -0.88
C SER A 272 -15.68 7.83 -0.51
N ASP A 273 -16.36 7.27 -1.51
CA ASP A 273 -17.15 6.06 -1.38
C ASP A 273 -16.21 4.87 -1.22
N ASP A 274 -16.39 4.05 -0.17
CA ASP A 274 -15.65 2.81 0.15
C ASP A 274 -14.56 2.94 1.24
N GLU A 275 -14.67 3.92 2.14
CA GLU A 275 -13.86 3.97 3.36
C GLU A 275 -14.28 2.87 4.33
N SER A 276 -13.34 2.04 4.81
CA SER A 276 -13.66 0.97 5.75
C SER A 276 -14.03 1.51 7.12
N GLY A 277 -15.10 0.98 7.68
CA GLY A 277 -15.44 1.14 9.09
C GLY A 277 -16.15 -0.08 9.66
N SER A 278 -16.67 0.08 10.87
CA SER A 278 -17.49 -0.92 11.58
C SER A 278 -18.82 -0.30 11.99
N ASP A 279 -19.90 -1.05 11.91
CA ASP A 279 -21.24 -0.63 12.37
C ASP A 279 -21.42 -0.63 13.88
N GLY A 280 -20.37 -0.89 14.67
CA GLY A 280 -20.44 -1.06 16.12
C GLY A 280 -20.59 -2.52 16.57
N ASP A 281 -21.14 -3.38 15.72
CA ASP A 281 -21.30 -4.83 15.95
C ASP A 281 -20.18 -5.66 15.29
N HIS A 282 -19.03 -5.03 15.02
CA HIS A 282 -17.88 -5.60 14.33
C HIS A 282 -18.14 -6.08 12.89
N ASN A 283 -19.30 -5.78 12.29
CA ASN A 283 -19.48 -6.06 10.87
C ASN A 283 -18.71 -5.03 10.05
N LYS A 284 -18.04 -5.51 9.01
CA LYS A 284 -17.30 -4.63 8.10
C LYS A 284 -18.27 -3.84 7.24
N VAL A 285 -18.31 -2.54 7.48
CA VAL A 285 -19.14 -1.59 6.75
C VAL A 285 -18.26 -0.64 5.94
N TYR A 286 -18.84 -0.07 4.89
CA TYR A 286 -18.16 0.88 4.03
C TYR A 286 -18.92 2.19 4.06
N PHE A 287 -18.24 3.25 4.47
CA PHE A 287 -18.83 4.57 4.57
C PHE A 287 -18.68 5.34 3.26
N VAL A 288 -19.70 6.14 2.99
CA VAL A 288 -19.67 7.21 1.99
C VAL A 288 -19.39 8.50 2.75
N ASN A 289 -18.11 8.83 2.88
CA ASN A 289 -17.70 10.05 3.57
C ASN A 289 -17.90 11.26 2.66
N LYS A 290 -18.05 12.45 3.25
CA LYS A 290 -18.20 13.70 2.47
C LYS A 290 -16.82 14.20 2.05
N LYS A 291 -16.73 14.77 0.84
CA LYS A 291 -15.62 15.64 0.45
C LYS A 291 -16.06 17.08 0.62
N SER A 292 -15.30 17.87 1.37
CA SER A 292 -15.56 19.30 1.60
C SER A 292 -15.74 20.03 0.27
N ILE A 293 -14.82 19.81 -0.67
CA ILE A 293 -14.80 20.48 -1.99
C ILE A 293 -15.90 20.02 -2.96
N CYS A 294 -16.64 18.93 -2.70
CA CYS A 294 -17.58 18.36 -3.66
C CYS A 294 -19.00 18.93 -3.48
N SER A 295 -19.63 19.34 -4.59
CA SER A 295 -20.98 19.88 -4.57
C SER A 295 -22.01 18.80 -4.21
N VAL A 296 -23.05 19.19 -3.48
CA VAL A 296 -24.17 18.29 -3.13
C VAL A 296 -24.82 17.71 -4.40
N SER A 297 -24.88 18.49 -5.48
CA SER A 297 -25.40 18.08 -6.78
C SER A 297 -24.56 16.97 -7.42
N ALA A 298 -23.23 17.12 -7.43
CA ALA A 298 -22.31 16.12 -7.96
C ALA A 298 -22.35 14.83 -7.13
N ALA A 299 -22.30 14.92 -5.80
CA ALA A 299 -22.43 13.77 -4.92
C ALA A 299 -23.76 13.02 -5.12
N THR A 300 -24.88 13.76 -5.17
CA THR A 300 -26.21 13.19 -5.43
C THR A 300 -26.27 12.52 -6.79
N PHE A 301 -25.66 13.13 -7.81
CA PHE A 301 -25.62 12.58 -9.15
C PHE A 301 -24.85 11.24 -9.19
N VAL A 302 -23.63 11.21 -8.65
CA VAL A 302 -22.81 9.99 -8.58
C VAL A 302 -23.56 8.88 -7.84
N HIS A 303 -24.19 9.21 -6.70
CA HIS A 303 -24.97 8.24 -5.93
C HIS A 303 -26.19 7.70 -6.70
N LYS A 304 -26.92 8.55 -7.44
CA LYS A 304 -28.04 8.12 -8.29
C LYS A 304 -27.57 7.17 -9.38
N VAL A 305 -26.42 7.42 -9.99
CA VAL A 305 -25.89 6.54 -11.05
C VAL A 305 -25.34 5.24 -10.46
N GLU A 306 -24.72 5.29 -9.30
CA GLU A 306 -24.28 4.09 -8.59
C GLU A 306 -25.46 3.13 -8.34
N LYS A 307 -26.57 3.66 -7.79
CA LYS A 307 -27.82 2.90 -7.63
C LYS A 307 -28.33 2.28 -8.93
N ARG A 308 -28.16 2.98 -10.06
CA ARG A 308 -28.54 2.45 -11.40
C ARG A 308 -27.60 1.33 -11.85
N ARG A 309 -26.28 1.54 -11.77
CA ARG A 309 -25.24 0.54 -12.11
C ARG A 309 -25.51 -0.77 -11.38
N VAL A 310 -25.68 -0.67 -10.07
CA VAL A 310 -25.98 -1.77 -9.16
C VAL A 310 -27.25 -2.51 -9.55
N LYS A 311 -28.33 -1.78 -9.80
CA LYS A 311 -29.61 -2.37 -10.21
C LYS A 311 -29.50 -3.09 -11.55
N THR A 312 -28.72 -2.56 -12.48
CA THR A 312 -28.46 -3.18 -13.78
C THR A 312 -27.63 -4.46 -13.63
N GLU A 313 -26.54 -4.43 -12.87
CA GLU A 313 -25.69 -5.60 -12.62
C GLU A 313 -26.47 -6.76 -11.97
N ARG A 314 -27.35 -6.47 -11.01
CA ARG A 314 -28.22 -7.48 -10.37
C ARG A 314 -29.19 -8.16 -11.34
N ARG A 315 -29.52 -7.53 -12.47
CA ARG A 315 -30.46 -8.07 -13.47
C ARG A 315 -29.81 -8.97 -14.50
N ILE A 316 -28.48 -9.00 -14.59
CA ILE A 316 -27.76 -9.82 -15.58
C ILE A 316 -27.78 -11.29 -15.12
N LYS A 317 -28.44 -12.16 -15.90
CA LYS A 317 -28.53 -13.62 -15.65
C LYS A 317 -27.11 -14.23 -15.66
N GLY A 318 -26.74 -14.94 -14.59
CA GLY A 318 -25.41 -15.56 -14.43
C GLY A 318 -24.43 -14.79 -13.54
N ALA A 319 -24.74 -13.55 -13.14
CA ALA A 319 -23.91 -12.75 -12.22
C ALA A 319 -23.94 -13.23 -10.75
N GLN A 320 -24.73 -14.26 -10.43
CA GLN A 320 -25.04 -14.66 -9.06
C GLN A 320 -24.00 -15.53 -8.32
N ARG A 321 -22.83 -15.85 -8.89
CA ARG A 321 -21.94 -16.87 -8.26
C ARG A 321 -20.52 -16.45 -7.90
N ALA A 322 -20.12 -15.21 -8.14
CA ALA A 322 -18.79 -14.77 -7.72
C ALA A 322 -18.86 -13.45 -6.95
N ASN A 323 -19.04 -13.52 -5.64
CA ASN A 323 -18.72 -12.45 -4.70
C ASN A 323 -19.44 -11.09 -4.88
N VAL A 324 -20.56 -11.03 -5.60
CA VAL A 324 -21.43 -9.83 -5.68
C VAL A 324 -22.33 -9.72 -4.44
N PHE A 325 -21.78 -9.99 -3.25
CA PHE A 325 -22.27 -9.29 -2.07
C PHE A 325 -21.72 -7.89 -2.19
N GLU A 326 -22.46 -7.08 -2.93
CA GLU A 326 -22.27 -5.66 -2.92
C GLU A 326 -22.26 -5.20 -1.45
N ARG A 327 -21.11 -4.67 -1.05
CA ARG A 327 -20.84 -4.30 0.32
C ARG A 327 -21.88 -3.27 0.76
N THR A 328 -22.53 -3.49 1.89
CA THR A 328 -23.49 -2.53 2.45
C THR A 328 -22.79 -1.19 2.67
N GLN A 329 -23.11 -0.21 1.82
CA GLN A 329 -22.64 1.16 1.99
C GLN A 329 -23.58 1.89 2.94
N ILE A 330 -23.02 2.47 4.00
CA ILE A 330 -23.78 3.30 4.94
C ILE A 330 -23.38 4.75 4.68
N ILE A 331 -24.38 5.62 4.53
CA ILE A 331 -24.19 7.06 4.58
C ILE A 331 -24.30 7.42 6.07
N PRO A 332 -23.22 7.90 6.71
CA PRO A 332 -23.28 8.37 8.09
C PRO A 332 -24.40 9.41 8.26
N VAL A 333 -25.11 9.37 9.41
CA VAL A 333 -26.13 10.38 9.74
C VAL A 333 -25.50 11.77 9.81
N ASP A 334 -24.29 11.85 10.39
CA ASP A 334 -23.41 13.01 10.34
C ASP A 334 -22.28 12.73 9.35
N PRO A 335 -22.23 13.39 8.17
CA PRO A 335 -21.24 13.10 7.16
C PRO A 335 -19.83 13.42 7.68
N LEU A 336 -19.05 12.37 7.94
CA LEU A 336 -17.63 12.51 8.27
C LEU A 336 -16.87 12.99 7.03
N GLU A 337 -15.95 13.93 7.22
CA GLU A 337 -15.03 14.32 6.16
C GLU A 337 -14.03 13.20 5.89
N SER A 338 -13.71 12.99 4.62
CA SER A 338 -12.71 12.02 4.21
C SER A 338 -11.30 12.50 4.58
N ASP A 339 -10.64 11.80 5.52
CA ASP A 339 -9.28 12.11 6.00
C ASP A 339 -8.20 12.16 4.90
N LEU A 340 -8.49 11.52 3.77
CA LEU A 340 -7.56 11.26 2.67
C LEU A 340 -7.76 12.23 1.48
N SER A 341 -8.76 13.13 1.56
CA SER A 341 -9.29 13.93 0.45
C SER A 341 -8.74 15.36 0.38
N VAL A 342 -7.45 15.57 0.68
CA VAL A 342 -6.84 16.92 0.55
C VAL A 342 -6.55 17.27 -0.92
N GLN A 343 -6.62 16.30 -1.85
CA GLN A 343 -6.25 16.55 -3.25
C GLN A 343 -7.39 17.08 -4.11
N MET A 344 -7.04 18.12 -4.86
CA MET A 344 -7.88 18.65 -5.92
C MET A 344 -7.93 17.65 -7.08
N PRO A 345 -9.12 17.25 -7.54
CA PRO A 345 -9.26 16.30 -8.64
C PRO A 345 -8.78 16.91 -9.96
N GLU A 346 -8.16 16.14 -10.84
CA GLU A 346 -7.65 16.69 -12.11
C GLU A 346 -8.75 16.74 -13.18
N LYS A 347 -8.81 17.72 -14.09
CA LYS A 347 -9.71 17.64 -15.27
C LYS A 347 -11.18 17.28 -14.92
N VAL A 348 -11.75 17.94 -13.90
CA VAL A 348 -13.17 17.82 -13.57
C VAL A 348 -13.94 19.04 -14.04
N PRO A 349 -15.21 18.86 -14.46
CA PRO A 349 -16.16 19.96 -14.64
C PRO A 349 -16.28 20.82 -13.37
N ILE A 350 -16.57 22.11 -13.55
CA ILE A 350 -16.65 23.11 -12.48
C ILE A 350 -17.78 22.80 -11.48
N ASP A 351 -18.86 22.19 -11.94
CA ASP A 351 -20.01 21.79 -11.13
C ASP A 351 -19.77 20.55 -10.25
N PHE A 352 -18.58 19.96 -10.35
CA PHE A 352 -18.07 19.07 -9.31
C PHE A 352 -17.89 19.81 -7.98
N PHE A 353 -17.48 21.08 -8.01
CA PHE A 353 -17.09 21.81 -6.80
C PHE A 353 -18.28 22.47 -6.11
N ASP A 354 -18.26 22.51 -4.78
CA ASP A 354 -19.16 23.40 -4.06
C ASP A 354 -18.83 24.87 -4.40
N PRO A 355 -19.81 25.72 -4.78
CA PRO A 355 -19.53 27.09 -5.19
C PRO A 355 -18.82 27.93 -4.12
N VAL A 356 -19.13 27.73 -2.84
CA VAL A 356 -18.52 28.50 -1.74
C VAL A 356 -17.05 28.11 -1.61
N GLU A 357 -16.78 26.81 -1.57
CA GLU A 357 -15.42 26.26 -1.50
C GLU A 357 -14.60 26.64 -2.74
N PHE A 358 -15.18 26.52 -3.93
CA PHE A 358 -14.51 26.87 -5.18
C PHE A 358 -14.11 28.34 -5.24
N ASN A 359 -14.99 29.24 -4.80
CA ASN A 359 -14.75 30.68 -4.83
C ASN A 359 -13.69 31.12 -3.80
N GLY A 360 -13.43 30.30 -2.78
CA GLY A 360 -12.31 30.47 -1.86
C GLY A 360 -10.94 30.06 -2.42
N LEU A 361 -10.89 29.42 -3.59
CA LEU A 361 -9.63 28.99 -4.21
C LEU A 361 -8.88 30.16 -4.87
N LEU A 362 -7.55 30.04 -4.93
CA LEU A 362 -6.67 30.96 -5.68
C LEU A 362 -7.13 31.12 -7.13
N ALA A 363 -6.96 32.32 -7.70
CA ALA A 363 -7.43 32.60 -9.06
C ALA A 363 -6.81 31.64 -10.09
N LYS A 364 -5.51 31.35 -9.95
CA LYS A 364 -4.83 30.37 -10.81
C LYS A 364 -5.49 28.98 -10.78
N THR A 365 -5.99 28.54 -9.62
CA THR A 365 -6.68 27.26 -9.47
C THR A 365 -8.08 27.31 -10.09
N ARG A 366 -8.85 28.38 -9.81
CA ARG A 366 -10.18 28.57 -10.41
C ARG A 366 -10.13 28.61 -11.93
N PHE A 367 -9.16 29.33 -12.50
CA PHE A 367 -8.94 29.40 -13.95
C PHE A 367 -8.65 28.04 -14.57
N ARG A 368 -7.81 27.22 -13.91
CA ARG A 368 -7.51 25.85 -14.36
C ARG A 368 -8.79 25.03 -14.53
N TYR A 369 -9.74 25.14 -13.59
CA TYR A 369 -10.98 24.36 -13.62
C TYR A 369 -12.07 24.93 -14.54
N ALA A 370 -12.09 26.24 -14.74
CA ALA A 370 -13.03 26.90 -15.66
C ALA A 370 -12.95 26.32 -17.09
N GLN A 371 -11.78 25.82 -17.50
CA GLN A 371 -11.55 25.23 -18.82
C GLN A 371 -12.33 23.93 -19.06
N TYR A 372 -12.78 23.24 -18.02
CA TYR A 372 -13.46 21.95 -18.14
C TYR A 372 -15.00 22.07 -18.22
N GLY A 373 -15.54 23.29 -18.08
CA GLY A 373 -16.96 23.58 -18.26
C GLY A 373 -17.89 22.93 -17.23
N VAL A 374 -19.18 22.84 -17.56
CA VAL A 374 -20.24 22.27 -16.69
C VAL A 374 -20.71 20.93 -17.25
N ALA A 375 -20.98 19.94 -16.39
CA ALA A 375 -21.41 18.59 -16.79
C ALA A 375 -22.87 18.22 -16.47
N LEU A 376 -23.50 18.81 -15.46
CA LEU A 376 -24.81 18.44 -14.93
C LEU A 376 -25.87 19.54 -15.17
N PRO A 377 -27.15 19.18 -15.45
CA PRO A 377 -27.71 17.85 -15.71
C PRO A 377 -27.53 17.30 -17.14
N LEU A 378 -27.71 15.98 -17.28
CA LEU A 378 -27.24 15.18 -18.41
C LEU A 378 -28.09 15.09 -19.68
N THR A 379 -29.34 15.51 -19.66
CA THR A 379 -30.34 15.00 -20.62
C THR A 379 -30.50 15.84 -21.89
N MET A 380 -29.56 16.73 -22.22
CA MET A 380 -29.71 17.68 -23.33
C MET A 380 -28.43 17.82 -24.16
N ASN A 381 -28.59 18.18 -25.45
CA ASN A 381 -27.50 18.66 -26.31
C ASN A 381 -26.74 19.77 -25.57
N LYS A 382 -25.40 19.78 -25.67
CA LYS A 382 -24.49 20.78 -25.07
C LYS A 382 -24.97 22.23 -25.27
N GLU A 383 -25.46 22.59 -26.45
CA GLU A 383 -25.90 23.97 -26.75
C GLU A 383 -27.18 24.34 -25.98
N MET A 384 -28.20 23.49 -26.08
CA MET A 384 -29.45 23.62 -25.30
C MET A 384 -29.20 23.57 -23.80
N PHE A 385 -28.23 22.76 -23.38
CA PHE A 385 -27.80 22.61 -22.01
C PHE A 385 -27.18 23.91 -21.46
N MET A 386 -26.23 24.51 -22.20
CA MET A 386 -25.59 25.76 -21.80
C MET A 386 -26.60 26.90 -21.72
N LEU A 387 -27.51 26.97 -22.70
CA LEU A 387 -28.56 28.00 -22.75
C LEU A 387 -29.52 27.92 -21.56
N LYS A 388 -29.91 26.70 -21.16
CA LYS A 388 -30.97 26.48 -20.17
C LYS A 388 -30.47 26.33 -18.73
N TYR A 389 -29.26 25.82 -18.54
CA TYR A 389 -28.73 25.47 -17.22
C TYR A 389 -27.26 25.87 -17.04
N GLY A 390 -26.40 25.62 -18.03
CA GLY A 390 -24.96 25.82 -17.88
C GLY A 390 -24.58 27.25 -17.52
N ASN A 391 -25.21 28.26 -18.15
CA ASN A 391 -24.93 29.66 -17.87
C ASN A 391 -25.34 30.09 -16.45
N ASP A 392 -26.45 29.56 -15.94
CA ASP A 392 -26.90 29.89 -14.58
C ASP A 392 -26.02 29.21 -13.52
N VAL A 393 -25.55 27.99 -13.80
CA VAL A 393 -24.57 27.31 -12.95
C VAL A 393 -23.24 28.06 -12.94
N LEU A 394 -22.76 28.52 -14.11
CA LEU A 394 -21.50 29.28 -14.20
C LEU A 394 -21.53 30.58 -13.40
N LYS A 395 -22.68 31.26 -13.29
CA LYS A 395 -22.82 32.49 -12.47
C LYS A 395 -22.55 32.26 -10.99
N LEU A 396 -22.65 31.03 -10.50
CA LEU A 396 -22.34 30.68 -9.11
C LEU A 396 -20.82 30.66 -8.84
N TYR A 397 -20.01 30.55 -9.89
CA TYR A 397 -18.57 30.46 -9.78
C TYR A 397 -17.91 31.78 -10.23
N ASN A 398 -17.07 32.34 -9.36
CA ASN A 398 -16.24 33.47 -9.68
C ASN A 398 -15.09 32.98 -10.56
N ILE A 399 -15.22 33.11 -11.88
CA ILE A 399 -14.19 32.72 -12.84
C ILE A 399 -13.24 33.90 -13.03
N PRO A 400 -11.94 33.76 -12.69
CA PRO A 400 -11.00 34.86 -12.77
C PRO A 400 -10.80 35.36 -14.20
N THR A 401 -10.61 36.66 -14.33
CA THR A 401 -10.20 37.31 -15.57
C THR A 401 -8.69 37.16 -15.81
N GLU A 402 -8.23 37.35 -17.05
CA GLU A 402 -6.79 37.28 -17.38
C GLU A 402 -5.95 38.30 -16.59
N GLU A 403 -6.54 39.45 -16.24
CA GLU A 403 -5.88 40.49 -15.44
C GLU A 403 -5.65 40.08 -13.98
N GLU A 404 -6.62 39.37 -13.38
CA GLU A 404 -6.49 38.84 -12.02
C GLU A 404 -5.40 37.75 -11.93
N MET A 405 -5.29 36.92 -12.98
CA MET A 405 -4.21 35.93 -13.07
C MET A 405 -2.83 36.56 -13.16
N ASN A 406 -2.70 37.68 -13.87
CA ASN A 406 -1.42 38.38 -14.02
C ASN A 406 -0.96 39.06 -12.71
N LYS A 407 -1.89 39.44 -11.83
CA LYS A 407 -1.58 40.01 -10.50
C LYS A 407 -1.09 38.96 -9.50
N GLU A 408 -1.62 37.74 -9.54
CA GLU A 408 -1.20 36.65 -8.63
C GLU A 408 0.15 36.02 -9.00
N GLY A 409 0.57 36.10 -10.28
CA GLY A 409 1.82 35.55 -10.78
C GLY A 409 3.11 36.14 -10.19
N ASN A 410 3.01 37.22 -9.40
CA ASN A 410 4.13 37.90 -8.78
C ASN A 410 4.33 37.56 -7.28
N SER A 411 3.52 36.65 -6.70
CA SER A 411 3.72 36.15 -5.34
C SER A 411 4.52 34.84 -5.37
N GLY A 412 5.80 34.94 -4.98
CA GLY A 412 6.75 33.85 -5.00
C GLY A 412 6.33 32.69 -4.10
N TRP A 413 6.09 31.53 -4.71
CA TRP A 413 6.09 30.24 -4.04
C TRP A 413 7.41 29.54 -4.35
N SER A 414 8.30 29.48 -3.36
CA SER A 414 9.47 28.60 -3.33
C SER A 414 9.03 27.21 -2.87
N ASP A 415 9.31 26.19 -3.68
CA ASP A 415 8.96 24.77 -3.49
C ASP A 415 9.74 24.06 -2.34
N ASP A 416 10.17 24.78 -1.29
CA ASP A 416 11.23 24.29 -0.39
C ASP A 416 10.80 23.56 0.89
N ASP A 417 9.50 23.39 1.16
CA ASP A 417 9.05 22.56 2.29
C ASP A 417 8.58 21.17 1.82
N GLU A 418 9.52 20.27 1.52
CA GLU A 418 9.23 18.87 1.13
C GLU A 418 9.25 17.89 2.32
N PRO A 419 8.12 17.23 2.64
CA PRO A 419 8.10 16.09 3.56
C PRO A 419 8.72 14.83 2.94
N ILE A 420 9.43 14.07 3.79
CA ILE A 420 10.16 12.84 3.47
C ILE A 420 9.31 11.85 2.65
N HIS A 421 9.79 11.52 1.45
CA HIS A 421 9.12 10.65 0.47
C HIS A 421 9.45 9.17 0.73
N ILE A 422 8.42 8.35 0.99
CA ILE A 422 8.48 6.89 0.92
C ILE A 422 8.25 6.49 -0.54
N PRO A 423 9.14 5.72 -1.20
CA PRO A 423 8.99 5.33 -2.59
C PRO A 423 7.73 4.49 -2.83
N GLU A 424 6.93 4.84 -3.84
CA GLU A 424 5.75 4.08 -4.30
C GLU A 424 6.11 2.72 -4.95
N ASP A 425 7.39 2.51 -5.26
CA ASP A 425 7.90 1.28 -5.89
C ASP A 425 8.29 0.19 -4.85
N VAL A 426 7.90 0.34 -3.58
CA VAL A 426 7.96 -0.76 -2.61
C VAL A 426 6.74 -1.65 -2.87
N PRO A 427 6.89 -2.89 -3.36
CA PRO A 427 5.76 -3.80 -3.48
C PRO A 427 5.31 -4.17 -2.06
N MET A 428 4.40 -3.38 -1.48
CA MET A 428 3.48 -3.88 -0.47
C MET A 428 2.30 -4.48 -1.22
N ASP A 429 2.30 -5.81 -1.24
CA ASP A 429 1.22 -6.68 -1.75
C ASP A 429 0.90 -6.51 -3.23
N GLN A 430 1.88 -6.76 -4.11
CA GLN A 430 1.52 -7.05 -5.51
C GLN A 430 1.55 -8.52 -5.86
N ASP A 431 2.48 -9.34 -5.36
CA ASP A 431 2.52 -10.77 -5.73
C ASP A 431 3.23 -11.63 -4.66
N LEU A 432 2.95 -11.38 -3.38
CA LEU A 432 3.18 -12.43 -2.37
C LEU A 432 1.88 -13.11 -2.12
#